data_AF-A0A6A3AFZ4-F1
#
_entry.id   AF-A0A6A3AFZ4-F1
#
_cell.length_a   1.000
_cell.length_b   1.000
_cell.length_c   1.000
_cell.angle_alpha   90.00
_cell.angle_beta   90.00
_cell.angle_gamma   90.00
#
_symmetry.space_group_name_H-M   'P 1'
#
loop_
_entity.id
_entity.type
_entity.pdbx_description
1 polymer ?
#
loop_
_entity_poly.entity_id
_entity_poly.type
_entity_poly.pdbx_seq_one_letter_code
_entity_poly.pdbx_strand_id
1 'polypeptide(L)'
;MMSSPEAAKFVLLTKSHIFKPTFPASKERMLGKQAIFFSRGQYHAKLRKLYAFNVALLSIFEEDQVVYREDLKRCYYVLEKGYNSMAINLPDTLFNKSMKARNEIARILAEIISTRRQMKPDCNDLLQSFMSDKEGLTDEQIADNIIGVIFAARDTTASALTWIIKYLGENPSVLQAITEEQEAIMRGKEEQKLSWEATKKMPITSMVIQKTLRVASILSFTFREAVEDVEYEVT
;
A
#
# COMPACT_ATOMS: atom_id res chain seq x y z
N MET A 1 -16.51 8.80 -16.82
CA MET A 1 -15.17 8.28 -16.46
C MET A 1 -14.16 9.05 -17.29
N MET A 2 -13.13 9.64 -16.66
CA MET A 2 -12.06 10.37 -17.37
C MET A 2 -10.90 9.42 -17.64
N SER A 3 -10.47 9.29 -18.89
CA SER A 3 -9.42 8.35 -19.30
C SER A 3 -8.28 8.98 -20.11
N SER A 4 -8.37 10.25 -20.51
CA SER A 4 -7.26 10.93 -21.19
C SER A 4 -6.16 11.33 -20.18
N PRO A 5 -4.88 11.32 -20.58
CA PRO A 5 -3.79 11.81 -19.75
C PRO A 5 -3.99 13.26 -19.28
N GLU A 6 -4.55 14.10 -20.13
CA GLU A 6 -4.85 15.51 -19.87
C GLU A 6 -5.92 15.65 -18.80
N ALA A 7 -6.98 14.85 -18.89
CA ALA A 7 -8.05 14.80 -17.90
C ALA A 7 -7.54 14.28 -16.54
N ALA A 8 -6.74 13.22 -16.54
CA ALA A 8 -6.13 12.69 -15.33
C ALA A 8 -5.19 13.73 -14.68
N LYS A 9 -4.35 14.41 -15.48
CA LYS A 9 -3.47 15.50 -15.02
C LYS A 9 -4.28 16.68 -14.47
N PHE A 10 -5.41 17.00 -15.10
CA PHE A 10 -6.31 18.06 -14.65
C PHE A 10 -6.81 17.77 -13.23
N VAL A 11 -7.40 16.59 -13.03
CA VAL A 11 -7.99 16.17 -11.76
C VAL A 11 -6.93 15.94 -10.67
N LEU A 12 -5.81 15.30 -11.00
CA LEU A 12 -4.85 14.82 -10.01
C LEU A 12 -3.73 15.81 -9.71
N LEU A 13 -3.45 16.76 -10.61
CA LEU A 13 -2.32 17.69 -10.48
C LEU A 13 -2.77 19.15 -10.58
N THR A 14 -3.19 19.62 -11.75
CA THR A 14 -3.32 21.07 -12.00
C THR A 14 -4.51 21.71 -11.26
N LYS A 15 -5.61 20.97 -11.08
CA LYS A 15 -6.77 21.38 -10.28
C LYS A 15 -7.00 20.47 -9.08
N SER A 16 -5.95 19.82 -8.57
CA SER A 16 -6.05 18.85 -7.46
C SER A 16 -6.70 19.38 -6.18
N HIS A 17 -6.65 20.70 -5.92
CA HIS A 17 -7.25 21.32 -4.73
C HIS A 17 -8.79 21.31 -4.74
N ILE A 18 -9.43 21.19 -5.91
CA ILE A 18 -10.90 21.12 -6.06
C ILE A 18 -11.42 19.69 -6.26
N PHE A 19 -10.53 18.70 -6.24
CA PHE A 19 -10.88 17.29 -6.33
C PHE A 19 -10.43 16.55 -5.09
N LYS A 20 -11.40 15.94 -4.42
CA LYS A 20 -11.17 15.32 -3.14
C LYS A 20 -11.18 13.78 -3.31
N PRO A 21 -10.24 13.02 -2.72
CA PRO A 21 -10.31 11.57 -2.72
C PRO A 21 -11.63 11.10 -2.16
N THR A 22 -12.29 10.18 -2.85
CA THR A 22 -13.54 9.56 -2.42
C THR A 22 -13.45 8.06 -2.69
N PHE A 23 -14.25 7.24 -2.02
CA PHE A 23 -14.27 5.79 -2.22
C PHE A 23 -15.68 5.26 -1.90
N PRO A 24 -16.08 4.12 -2.49
CA PRO A 24 -17.26 3.39 -2.02
C PRO A 24 -17.26 3.21 -0.49
N ALA A 25 -18.42 3.40 0.13
CA ALA A 25 -18.58 3.34 1.59
C ALA A 25 -18.11 2.00 2.20
N SER A 26 -18.18 0.90 1.43
CA SER A 26 -17.63 -0.39 1.87
C SER A 26 -16.13 -0.30 2.17
N LYS A 27 -15.36 0.36 1.29
CA LYS A 27 -13.90 0.52 1.41
C LYS A 27 -13.54 1.39 2.59
N GLU A 28 -14.23 2.51 2.77
CA GLU A 28 -14.00 3.41 3.91
C GLU A 28 -14.25 2.70 5.24
N ARG A 29 -15.35 1.95 5.36
CA ARG A 29 -15.68 1.23 6.61
C ARG A 29 -14.74 0.06 6.90
N MET A 30 -14.26 -0.62 5.86
CA MET A 30 -13.40 -1.80 6.00
C MET A 30 -11.94 -1.45 6.27
N LEU A 31 -11.39 -0.43 5.60
CA LEU A 31 -10.03 0.03 5.85
C LEU A 31 -9.94 0.93 7.08
N GLY A 32 -11.04 1.58 7.46
CA GLY A 32 -11.13 2.46 8.61
C GLY A 32 -10.98 3.93 8.22
N LYS A 33 -11.74 4.79 8.89
CA LYS A 33 -11.88 6.21 8.54
C LYS A 33 -10.60 7.02 8.73
N GLN A 34 -9.71 6.55 9.60
CA GLN A 34 -8.45 7.22 9.90
C GLN A 34 -7.32 6.81 8.94
N ALA A 35 -7.55 5.82 8.07
CA ALA A 35 -6.56 5.41 7.09
C ALA A 35 -6.20 6.57 6.16
N ILE A 36 -4.92 6.65 5.78
CA ILE A 36 -4.39 7.74 4.96
C ILE A 36 -5.25 8.05 3.72
N PHE A 37 -5.80 7.03 3.08
CA PHE A 37 -6.59 7.14 1.85
C PHE A 37 -7.80 8.06 1.95
N PHE A 38 -8.38 8.22 3.16
CA PHE A 38 -9.59 9.01 3.40
C PHE A 38 -9.30 10.32 4.14
N SER A 39 -8.06 10.50 4.61
CA SER A 39 -7.64 11.67 5.37
C SER A 39 -7.30 12.88 4.48
N ARG A 40 -7.37 14.09 5.04
CA ARG A 40 -6.93 15.34 4.38
C ARG A 40 -6.23 16.31 5.33
N GLY A 41 -5.73 17.40 4.77
CA GLY A 41 -5.13 18.51 5.52
C GLY A 41 -3.83 18.10 6.23
N GLN A 42 -3.63 18.65 7.42
CA GLN A 42 -2.42 18.45 8.21
C GLN A 42 -2.22 16.97 8.60
N TYR A 43 -3.29 16.27 8.97
CA TYR A 43 -3.23 14.85 9.31
C TYR A 43 -2.75 13.98 8.14
N HIS A 44 -3.31 14.19 6.95
CA HIS A 44 -2.84 13.50 5.74
C HIS A 44 -1.40 13.85 5.39
N ALA A 45 -1.00 15.12 5.52
CA ALA A 45 0.38 15.54 5.26
C ALA A 45 1.38 14.89 6.23
N LYS A 46 1.00 14.74 7.50
CA LYS A 46 1.77 14.03 8.53
C LYS A 46 1.91 12.55 8.20
N LEU A 47 0.80 11.85 7.94
CA LEU A 47 0.83 10.44 7.55
C LEU A 47 1.72 10.25 6.32
N ARG A 48 1.57 11.06 5.27
CA ARG A 48 2.44 10.97 4.08
C ARG A 48 3.92 11.04 4.40
N LYS A 49 4.35 11.84 5.38
CA LYS A 49 5.76 11.89 5.81
C LYS A 49 6.19 10.59 6.50
N LEU A 50 5.38 10.07 7.41
CA LEU A 50 5.62 8.80 8.10
C LEU A 50 5.69 7.64 7.09
N TYR A 51 4.80 7.62 6.10
CA TYR A 51 4.85 6.63 5.03
C TYR A 51 6.06 6.81 4.13
N ALA A 52 6.32 8.00 3.60
CA ALA A 52 7.43 8.24 2.67
C ALA A 52 8.79 7.87 3.27
N PHE A 53 8.98 8.10 4.57
CA PHE A 53 10.20 7.71 5.28
C PHE A 53 10.37 6.18 5.39
N ASN A 54 9.26 5.44 5.53
CA ASN A 54 9.27 4.00 5.83
C ASN A 54 8.83 3.09 4.67
N VAL A 55 8.39 3.64 3.53
CA VAL A 55 8.14 2.87 2.29
C VAL A 55 9.42 2.20 1.77
N ALA A 56 10.60 2.70 2.16
CA ALA A 56 11.88 2.02 1.93
C ALA A 56 12.10 0.76 2.80
N LEU A 57 11.37 0.61 3.91
CA LEU A 57 11.59 -0.43 4.90
C LEU A 57 10.65 -1.63 4.81
N LEU A 58 9.48 -1.50 4.15
CA LEU A 58 8.35 -2.45 3.98
C LEU A 58 8.43 -3.84 4.67
N SER A 59 8.77 -3.84 5.94
CA SER A 59 8.42 -4.82 6.95
C SER A 59 7.43 -4.10 7.84
N ILE A 60 6.15 -4.45 7.72
CA ILE A 60 5.09 -3.86 8.58
C ILE A 60 5.37 -4.24 10.05
N PHE A 61 5.86 -5.46 10.23
CA PHE A 61 6.39 -6.02 11.45
C PHE A 61 7.76 -6.61 11.12
N GLU A 62 8.77 -6.43 11.97
CA GLU A 62 9.96 -7.29 11.94
C GLU A 62 9.57 -8.78 12.11
N GLU A 63 10.43 -9.69 11.65
CA GLU A 63 10.15 -11.14 11.57
C GLU A 63 9.76 -11.81 12.92
N ASP A 64 9.91 -11.12 14.04
CA ASP A 64 9.70 -11.60 15.41
C ASP A 64 8.22 -11.76 15.86
N GLN A 65 7.22 -11.56 15.00
CA GLN A 65 5.80 -11.69 15.36
C GLN A 65 5.12 -12.90 14.69
N VAL A 66 5.80 -14.06 14.66
CA VAL A 66 5.33 -15.32 14.05
C VAL A 66 3.95 -15.75 14.61
N VAL A 67 3.66 -15.43 15.88
CA VAL A 67 2.44 -15.84 16.59
C VAL A 67 1.15 -15.37 15.89
N TYR A 68 1.11 -14.14 15.40
CA TYR A 68 -0.11 -13.55 14.84
C TYR A 68 -0.24 -13.70 13.32
N ARG A 69 0.79 -14.25 12.66
CA ARG A 69 0.90 -14.26 11.20
C ARG A 69 -0.27 -14.98 10.52
N GLU A 70 -0.60 -16.19 10.98
CA GLU A 70 -1.67 -16.97 10.34
C GLU A 70 -3.06 -16.40 10.61
N ASP A 71 -3.30 -15.82 11.79
CA ASP A 71 -4.56 -15.15 12.10
C ASP A 71 -4.75 -13.87 11.30
N LEU A 72 -3.71 -13.03 11.20
CA LEU A 72 -3.73 -11.83 10.36
C LEU A 72 -3.98 -12.18 8.89
N LYS A 73 -3.29 -13.22 8.39
CA LYS A 73 -3.46 -13.72 7.03
C LYS A 73 -4.88 -14.25 6.78
N ARG A 74 -5.43 -15.05 7.70
CA ARG A 74 -6.81 -15.56 7.63
C ARG A 74 -7.80 -14.42 7.61
N CYS A 75 -7.66 -13.44 8.51
CA CYS A 75 -8.57 -12.30 8.59
C CYS A 75 -8.46 -11.41 7.35
N TYR A 76 -7.26 -11.19 6.82
CA TYR A 76 -7.07 -10.47 5.57
C TYR A 76 -7.86 -11.10 4.43
N TYR A 77 -7.76 -12.42 4.25
CA TYR A 77 -8.47 -13.08 3.13
C TYR A 77 -9.99 -12.98 3.25
N VAL A 78 -10.53 -12.92 4.47
CA VAL A 78 -11.96 -12.65 4.69
C VAL A 78 -12.27 -11.17 4.43
N LEU A 79 -11.40 -10.26 4.82
CA LEU A 79 -11.53 -8.83 4.58
C LEU A 79 -11.53 -8.53 3.07
N GLU A 80 -10.56 -9.04 2.32
CA GLU A 80 -10.39 -8.81 0.88
C GLU A 80 -11.64 -9.20 0.07
N LYS A 81 -12.25 -10.34 0.37
CA LYS A 81 -13.50 -10.80 -0.28
C LYS A 81 -14.68 -9.82 -0.16
N GLY A 82 -14.75 -9.02 0.91
CA GLY A 82 -15.80 -8.03 1.09
C GLY A 82 -15.47 -6.66 0.50
N TYR A 83 -14.24 -6.41 0.06
CA TYR A 83 -13.76 -5.08 -0.30
C TYR A 83 -14.57 -4.44 -1.44
N ASN A 84 -14.97 -5.24 -2.43
CA ASN A 84 -15.81 -4.80 -3.55
C ASN A 84 -17.29 -5.20 -3.38
N SER A 85 -17.69 -5.68 -2.20
CA SER A 85 -19.09 -6.01 -1.92
C SER A 85 -19.94 -4.77 -1.61
N MET A 86 -21.27 -4.90 -1.73
CA MET A 86 -22.19 -3.87 -1.24
C MET A 86 -22.07 -3.73 0.29
N ALA A 87 -22.14 -2.49 0.80
CA ALA A 87 -21.99 -2.18 2.22
C ALA A 87 -23.22 -2.56 3.08
N ILE A 88 -23.75 -3.77 2.89
CA ILE A 88 -24.95 -4.30 3.55
C ILE A 88 -24.51 -5.13 4.74
N ASN A 89 -24.73 -4.61 5.96
CA ASN A 89 -24.32 -5.26 7.20
C ASN A 89 -25.42 -6.18 7.76
N LEU A 90 -25.82 -7.18 6.97
CA LEU A 90 -26.74 -8.24 7.41
C LEU A 90 -25.95 -9.52 7.71
N PRO A 91 -26.45 -10.40 8.60
CA PRO A 91 -25.82 -11.71 8.83
C PRO A 91 -25.51 -12.43 7.52
N ASP A 92 -24.34 -13.09 7.49
CA ASP A 92 -23.82 -13.86 6.36
C ASP A 92 -23.43 -13.15 5.07
N THR A 93 -23.68 -11.84 4.95
CA THR A 93 -23.16 -11.07 3.82
C THR A 93 -21.63 -11.01 3.85
N LEU A 94 -21.02 -10.85 2.67
CA LEU A 94 -19.57 -10.65 2.56
C LEU A 94 -19.12 -9.45 3.41
N PHE A 95 -19.84 -8.34 3.33
CA PHE A 95 -19.54 -7.14 4.13
C PHE A 95 -19.59 -7.41 5.64
N ASN A 96 -20.60 -8.11 6.15
CA ASN A 96 -20.66 -8.45 7.58
C ASN A 96 -19.49 -9.33 8.03
N LYS A 97 -19.16 -10.36 7.24
CA LYS A 97 -18.01 -11.25 7.51
C LYS A 97 -16.69 -10.48 7.49
N SER A 98 -16.51 -9.59 6.52
CA SER A 98 -15.32 -8.75 6.42
C SER A 98 -15.22 -7.72 7.55
N MET A 99 -16.33 -7.15 8.02
CA MET A 99 -16.31 -6.26 9.19
C MET A 99 -15.93 -7.01 10.49
N LYS A 100 -16.36 -8.27 10.65
CA LYS A 100 -15.90 -9.12 11.76
C LYS A 100 -14.38 -9.36 11.66
N ALA A 101 -13.88 -9.68 10.47
CA ALA A 101 -12.45 -9.85 10.23
C ALA A 101 -11.63 -8.57 10.45
N ARG A 102 -12.17 -7.40 10.06
CA ARG A 102 -11.58 -6.09 10.36
C ARG A 102 -11.41 -5.89 11.86
N ASN A 103 -12.46 -6.18 12.63
CA ASN A 103 -12.43 -6.02 14.09
C ASN A 103 -11.45 -7.00 14.75
N GLU A 104 -11.31 -8.20 14.21
CA GLU A 104 -10.31 -9.17 14.63
C GLU A 104 -8.88 -8.65 14.43
N ILE A 105 -8.58 -8.13 13.23
CA ILE A 105 -7.28 -7.53 12.93
C ILE A 105 -7.01 -6.36 13.87
N ALA A 106 -7.99 -5.48 14.09
CA ALA A 106 -7.85 -4.34 15.00
C ALA A 106 -7.53 -4.78 16.44
N ARG A 107 -8.13 -5.87 16.92
CA ARG A 107 -7.83 -6.44 18.25
C ARG A 107 -6.41 -7.00 18.31
N ILE A 108 -6.00 -7.78 17.32
CA ILE A 108 -4.62 -8.30 17.23
C ILE A 108 -3.61 -7.15 17.22
N LEU A 109 -3.86 -6.09 16.44
CA LEU A 109 -3.01 -4.92 16.39
C LEU A 109 -2.92 -4.21 17.74
N ALA A 110 -4.04 -4.09 18.47
CA ALA A 110 -4.05 -3.51 19.82
C ALA A 110 -3.20 -4.33 20.80
N GLU A 111 -3.26 -5.66 20.74
CA GLU A 111 -2.42 -6.56 21.55
C GLU A 111 -0.93 -6.39 21.23
N ILE A 112 -0.57 -6.31 19.94
CA ILE A 112 0.82 -6.07 19.49
C ILE A 112 1.31 -4.71 19.98
N ILE A 113 0.52 -3.64 19.79
CA ILE A 113 0.86 -2.28 20.23
C ILE A 113 1.08 -2.24 21.74
N SER A 114 0.16 -2.82 22.52
CA SER A 114 0.25 -2.90 23.98
C SER A 114 1.54 -3.60 24.42
N THR A 115 1.81 -4.78 23.85
CA THR A 115 3.02 -5.56 24.13
C THR A 115 4.29 -4.78 23.83
N ARG A 116 4.36 -4.14 22.65
CA ARG A 116 5.54 -3.34 22.26
C ARG A 116 5.76 -2.13 23.15
N ARG A 117 4.70 -1.45 23.60
CA ARG A 117 4.83 -0.32 24.54
C ARG A 117 5.38 -0.74 25.91
N GLN A 118 5.05 -1.96 26.36
CA GLN A 118 5.54 -2.51 27.62
C GLN A 118 6.99 -2.98 27.50
N MET A 119 7.30 -3.75 26.46
CA MET A 119 8.64 -4.33 26.25
C MET A 119 9.66 -3.31 25.76
N LYS A 120 9.21 -2.25 25.07
CA LYS A 120 10.04 -1.25 24.38
C LYS A 120 11.15 -1.89 23.53
N PRO A 121 10.79 -2.80 22.60
CA PRO A 121 11.78 -3.44 21.76
C PRO A 121 12.41 -2.41 20.81
N ASP A 122 13.68 -2.62 20.47
CA ASP A 122 14.38 -1.83 19.46
C ASP A 122 14.03 -2.36 18.06
N CYS A 123 12.80 -2.10 17.62
CA CYS A 123 12.32 -2.49 16.30
C CYS A 123 12.40 -1.31 15.33
N ASN A 124 12.81 -1.54 14.08
CA ASN A 124 12.82 -0.51 13.04
C ASN A 124 11.81 -0.82 11.92
N ASP A 125 10.54 -0.94 12.29
CA ASP A 125 9.43 -1.20 11.37
C ASP A 125 8.39 -0.06 11.32
N LEU A 126 7.47 -0.18 10.36
CA LEU A 126 6.43 0.83 10.13
C LEU A 126 5.56 1.05 11.38
N LEU A 127 5.20 -0.02 12.10
CA LEU A 127 4.40 0.09 13.31
C LEU A 127 5.14 0.89 14.38
N GLN A 128 6.43 0.63 14.59
CA GLN A 128 7.24 1.38 15.55
C GLN A 128 7.32 2.87 15.17
N SER A 129 7.42 3.19 13.88
CA SER A 129 7.44 4.58 13.42
C SER A 129 6.13 5.31 13.72
N PHE A 130 4.97 4.64 13.56
CA PHE A 130 3.69 5.21 13.98
C PHE A 130 3.56 5.38 15.49
N MET A 131 4.09 4.43 16.27
CA MET A 131 4.07 4.49 17.73
C MET A 131 4.99 5.58 18.29
N SER A 132 6.07 5.90 17.59
CA SER A 132 7.09 6.87 18.02
C SER A 132 6.83 8.30 17.50
N ASP A 133 5.69 8.54 16.86
CA ASP A 133 5.34 9.86 16.33
C ASP A 133 5.25 10.91 17.45
N LYS A 134 5.97 12.02 17.30
CA LYS A 134 6.15 13.07 18.33
C LYS A 134 4.87 13.77 18.76
N GLU A 135 3.88 13.84 17.87
CA GLU A 135 2.59 14.49 18.13
C GLU A 135 1.53 13.48 18.60
N GLY A 136 1.87 12.19 18.64
CA GLY A 136 1.03 11.10 19.11
C GLY A 136 -0.07 10.71 18.12
N LEU A 137 -0.04 9.47 17.61
CA LEU A 137 -1.19 8.84 16.97
C LEU A 137 -1.96 8.00 18.00
N THR A 138 -3.29 8.02 17.91
CA THR A 138 -4.12 7.11 18.73
C THR A 138 -4.02 5.67 18.23
N ASP A 139 -4.27 4.69 19.09
CA ASP A 139 -4.21 3.28 18.71
C ASP A 139 -5.17 2.94 17.56
N GLU A 140 -6.33 3.59 17.52
CA GLU A 140 -7.28 3.48 16.41
C GLU A 140 -6.69 4.03 15.10
N GLN A 141 -6.05 5.20 15.15
CA GLN A 141 -5.38 5.78 13.98
C GLN A 141 -4.25 4.89 13.49
N ILE A 142 -3.45 4.34 14.39
CA ILE A 142 -2.37 3.39 14.06
C ILE A 142 -2.98 2.14 13.41
N ALA A 143 -4.01 1.55 14.01
CA ALA A 143 -4.65 0.33 13.51
C ALA A 143 -5.24 0.52 12.11
N ASP A 144 -6.03 1.57 11.88
CA ASP A 144 -6.61 1.87 10.57
C ASP A 144 -5.53 2.09 9.49
N ASN A 145 -4.44 2.77 9.82
CA ASN A 145 -3.33 2.99 8.90
C ASN A 145 -2.54 1.70 8.59
N ILE A 146 -2.32 0.84 9.58
CA ILE A 146 -1.69 -0.48 9.36
C ILE A 146 -2.59 -1.38 8.52
N ILE A 147 -3.89 -1.47 8.82
CA ILE A 147 -4.86 -2.22 8.01
C ILE A 147 -4.85 -1.72 6.56
N GLY A 148 -4.87 -0.40 6.38
CA GLY A 148 -4.79 0.23 5.07
C GLY A 148 -3.54 -0.16 4.28
N VAL A 149 -2.39 -0.29 4.93
CA VAL A 149 -1.12 -0.70 4.29
C VAL A 149 -1.12 -2.16 3.90
N ILE A 150 -1.56 -3.04 4.81
CA ILE A 150 -1.67 -4.48 4.51
C ILE A 150 -2.54 -4.66 3.27
N PHE A 151 -3.65 -3.92 3.19
CA PHE A 151 -4.54 -3.92 2.04
C PHE A 151 -3.88 -3.39 0.77
N ALA A 152 -3.24 -2.22 0.84
CA ALA A 152 -2.66 -1.58 -0.34
C ALA A 152 -1.43 -2.32 -0.89
N ALA A 153 -0.57 -2.84 -0.02
CA ALA A 153 0.75 -3.37 -0.41
C ALA A 153 0.71 -4.80 -0.94
N ARG A 154 -0.28 -5.62 -0.53
CA ARG A 154 -0.30 -7.05 -0.86
C ARG A 154 -0.65 -7.32 -2.32
N ASP A 155 -1.90 -7.02 -2.71
CA ASP A 155 -2.43 -7.46 -4.00
C ASP A 155 -1.83 -6.66 -5.16
N THR A 156 -1.46 -5.40 -4.93
CA THR A 156 -0.79 -4.56 -5.93
C THR A 156 0.61 -5.06 -6.24
N THR A 157 1.42 -5.35 -5.22
CA THR A 157 2.80 -5.86 -5.40
C THR A 157 2.78 -7.28 -5.96
N ALA A 158 1.89 -8.15 -5.47
CA ALA A 158 1.73 -9.49 -6.02
C ALA A 158 1.37 -9.44 -7.51
N SER A 159 0.41 -8.59 -7.89
CA SER A 159 0.04 -8.40 -9.29
C SER A 159 1.21 -7.88 -10.12
N ALA A 160 1.94 -6.86 -9.64
CA ALA A 160 3.11 -6.33 -10.32
C ALA A 160 4.17 -7.41 -10.57
N LEU A 161 4.49 -8.22 -9.55
CA LEU A 161 5.43 -9.34 -9.66
C LEU A 161 4.96 -10.40 -10.66
N THR A 162 3.68 -10.79 -10.62
CA THR A 162 3.10 -11.72 -11.59
C THR A 162 3.27 -11.21 -13.02
N TRP A 163 2.99 -9.93 -13.27
CA TRP A 163 3.17 -9.33 -14.59
C TRP A 163 4.64 -9.24 -15.01
N ILE A 164 5.55 -8.92 -14.07
CA ILE A 164 6.99 -8.90 -14.35
C ILE A 164 7.44 -10.29 -14.80
N ILE A 165 7.09 -11.34 -14.05
CA ILE A 165 7.46 -12.73 -14.39
C ILE A 165 6.91 -13.11 -15.77
N LYS A 166 5.64 -12.80 -16.03
CA LYS A 166 5.01 -13.05 -17.34
C LYS A 166 5.79 -12.37 -18.47
N TYR A 167 6.03 -11.06 -18.36
CA TYR A 167 6.69 -10.30 -19.42
C TYR A 167 8.15 -10.73 -19.62
N LEU A 168 8.87 -11.07 -18.56
CA LEU A 168 10.23 -11.59 -18.68
C LEU A 168 10.25 -12.97 -19.37
N GLY A 169 9.30 -13.85 -19.04
CA GLY A 169 9.16 -15.15 -19.71
C GLY A 169 8.86 -15.04 -21.21
N GLU A 170 8.14 -13.98 -21.62
CA GLU A 170 7.83 -13.70 -23.03
C GLU A 170 8.93 -12.92 -23.77
N ASN A 171 9.93 -12.38 -23.04
CA ASN A 171 11.00 -11.56 -23.61
C ASN A 171 12.39 -12.03 -23.13
N PRO A 172 12.91 -13.16 -23.65
CA PRO A 172 14.15 -13.77 -23.16
C PRO A 172 15.38 -12.86 -23.26
N SER A 173 15.45 -12.00 -24.28
CA SER A 173 16.56 -11.03 -24.42
C SER A 173 16.57 -9.99 -23.30
N VAL A 174 15.39 -9.56 -22.83
CA VAL A 174 15.27 -8.64 -21.70
C VAL A 174 15.63 -9.35 -20.40
N LEU A 175 15.20 -10.60 -20.23
CA LEU A 175 15.60 -11.42 -19.09
C LEU A 175 17.12 -11.57 -19.03
N GLN A 176 17.76 -11.92 -20.16
CA GLN A 176 19.22 -12.02 -20.24
C GLN A 176 19.90 -10.70 -19.86
N ALA A 177 19.42 -9.57 -20.37
CA ALA A 177 19.98 -8.26 -20.04
C ALA A 177 19.87 -7.91 -18.54
N ILE A 178 18.76 -8.27 -17.88
CA ILE A 178 18.64 -8.15 -16.42
C ILE A 178 19.62 -9.09 -15.72
N THR A 179 19.74 -10.34 -16.16
CA THR A 179 20.69 -11.29 -15.56
C THR A 179 22.12 -10.75 -15.61
N GLU A 180 22.55 -10.27 -16.78
CA GLU A 180 23.87 -9.66 -16.96
C GLU A 180 24.07 -8.42 -16.06
N GLU A 181 23.05 -7.57 -15.94
CA GLU A 181 23.04 -6.42 -15.02
C GLU A 181 23.23 -6.87 -13.55
N GLN A 182 22.46 -7.84 -13.09
CA GLN A 182 22.51 -8.32 -11.71
C GLN A 182 23.85 -9.00 -11.41
N GLU A 183 24.36 -9.82 -12.33
CA GLU A 183 25.67 -10.44 -12.19
C GLU A 183 26.82 -9.42 -12.15
N ALA A 184 26.76 -8.37 -12.97
CA ALA A 184 27.76 -7.30 -12.96
C ALA A 184 27.80 -6.56 -11.62
N ILE A 185 26.62 -6.30 -11.03
CA ILE A 185 26.50 -5.69 -9.70
C ILE A 185 27.06 -6.63 -8.62
N MET A 186 26.81 -7.93 -8.72
CA MET A 186 27.32 -8.92 -7.77
C MET A 186 28.84 -9.10 -7.84
N ARG A 187 29.43 -9.10 -9.04
CA ARG A 187 30.90 -9.20 -9.22
C ARG A 187 31.66 -8.05 -8.55
N GLY A 188 31.03 -6.90 -8.38
CA GLY A 188 31.61 -5.72 -7.74
C GLY A 188 31.47 -5.67 -6.21
N LYS A 189 31.02 -6.74 -5.56
CA LYS A 189 30.78 -6.78 -4.11
C LYS A 189 31.58 -7.86 -3.41
N GLU A 190 32.17 -7.52 -2.27
CA GLU A 190 32.78 -8.49 -1.34
C GLU A 190 31.73 -9.27 -0.55
N GLU A 191 30.57 -8.66 -0.25
CA GLU A 191 29.45 -9.30 0.44
C GLU A 191 28.30 -9.63 -0.52
N GLN A 192 27.72 -10.84 -0.39
CA GLN A 192 26.55 -11.30 -1.16
C GLN A 192 25.23 -10.61 -0.77
N LYS A 193 25.26 -9.51 -0.01
CA LYS A 193 24.06 -8.77 0.41
C LYS A 193 23.72 -7.65 -0.55
N LEU A 194 22.42 -7.51 -0.84
CA LEU A 194 21.93 -6.37 -1.60
C LEU A 194 21.97 -5.12 -0.71
N SER A 195 22.51 -4.02 -1.24
CA SER A 195 22.60 -2.74 -0.54
C SER A 195 21.75 -1.71 -1.28
N TRP A 196 21.31 -0.67 -0.58
CA TRP A 196 20.55 0.42 -1.19
C TRP A 196 21.31 1.10 -2.35
N GLU A 197 22.61 1.32 -2.21
CA GLU A 197 23.41 1.88 -3.30
C GLU A 197 23.51 0.95 -4.52
N ALA A 198 23.36 -0.36 -4.34
CA ALA A 198 23.34 -1.31 -5.45
C ALA A 198 22.04 -1.23 -6.26
N THR A 199 20.90 -0.95 -5.64
CA THR A 199 19.62 -0.83 -6.36
C THR A 199 19.61 0.36 -7.33
N LYS A 200 20.35 1.42 -7.00
CA LYS A 200 20.55 2.57 -7.90
C LYS A 200 21.33 2.23 -9.17
N LYS A 201 22.07 1.11 -9.17
CA LYS A 201 22.86 0.63 -10.32
C LYS A 201 22.09 -0.36 -11.21
N MET A 202 20.76 -0.41 -11.11
CA MET A 202 19.90 -1.34 -11.86
C MET A 202 19.00 -0.63 -12.90
N PRO A 203 19.56 0.08 -13.90
CA PRO A 203 18.77 0.82 -14.88
C PRO A 203 17.82 -0.07 -15.71
N ILE A 204 18.25 -1.26 -16.12
CA ILE A 204 17.43 -2.20 -16.91
C ILE A 204 16.29 -2.75 -16.07
N THR A 205 16.58 -3.18 -14.84
CA THR A 205 15.54 -3.63 -13.90
C THR A 205 14.52 -2.53 -13.64
N SER A 206 14.97 -1.28 -13.43
CA SER A 206 14.09 -0.12 -13.24
C SER A 206 13.19 0.13 -14.47
N MET A 207 13.76 0.07 -15.68
CA MET A 207 12.98 0.17 -16.93
C MET A 207 11.94 -0.94 -17.05
N VAL A 208 12.27 -2.18 -16.69
CA VAL A 208 11.31 -3.30 -16.72
C VAL A 208 10.18 -3.09 -15.71
N ILE A 209 10.48 -2.64 -14.50
CA ILE A 209 9.45 -2.30 -13.50
C ILE A 209 8.53 -1.22 -14.05
N GLN A 210 9.08 -0.10 -14.56
CA GLN A 210 8.27 0.99 -15.11
C GLN A 210 7.45 0.56 -16.32
N LYS A 211 8.04 -0.21 -17.25
CA LYS A 211 7.35 -0.72 -18.43
C LYS A 211 6.22 -1.67 -18.04
N THR A 212 6.45 -2.53 -17.05
CA THR A 212 5.44 -3.45 -16.51
C THR A 212 4.27 -2.66 -15.91
N LEU A 213 4.54 -1.70 -15.02
CA LEU A 213 3.51 -0.85 -14.42
C LEU A 213 2.71 -0.07 -15.47
N ARG A 214 3.36 0.38 -16.55
CA ARG A 214 2.72 1.08 -17.67
C ARG A 214 1.78 0.17 -18.49
N VAL A 215 2.16 -1.08 -18.74
CA VAL A 215 1.40 -2.00 -19.61
C VAL A 215 0.33 -2.75 -18.83
N ALA A 216 0.66 -3.24 -17.64
CA ALA A 216 -0.26 -4.03 -16.82
C ALA A 216 -1.31 -3.19 -16.09
N SER A 217 -1.06 -1.89 -15.90
CA SER A 217 -1.98 -0.95 -15.24
C SER A 217 -2.62 -1.52 -13.95
N ILE A 218 -1.75 -1.91 -13.00
CA ILE A 218 -2.12 -2.61 -11.76
C ILE A 218 -3.29 -1.96 -11.01
N LEU A 219 -3.31 -0.63 -10.98
CA LEU A 219 -4.47 0.15 -10.54
C LEU A 219 -5.05 0.89 -11.74
N SER A 220 -6.22 0.47 -12.19
CA SER A 220 -6.79 0.96 -13.45
C SER A 220 -7.43 2.36 -13.34
N PHE A 221 -7.95 2.73 -12.16
CA PHE A 221 -8.56 4.05 -11.95
C PHE A 221 -8.58 4.42 -10.47
N THR A 222 -8.79 5.71 -10.20
CA THR A 222 -9.03 6.23 -8.84
C THR A 222 -10.32 7.03 -8.81
N PHE A 223 -10.90 7.16 -7.63
CA PHE A 223 -12.13 7.91 -7.42
C PHE A 223 -11.82 9.30 -6.87
N ARG A 224 -12.46 10.32 -7.45
CA ARG A 224 -12.41 11.71 -7.01
C ARG A 224 -13.81 12.29 -7.04
N GLU A 225 -14.09 13.15 -6.08
CA GLU A 225 -15.32 13.93 -6.00
C GLU A 225 -14.94 15.41 -6.18
N ALA A 226 -15.61 16.10 -7.10
CA ALA A 226 -15.47 17.54 -7.22
C ALA A 226 -16.14 18.21 -6.01
N VAL A 227 -15.50 19.21 -5.41
CA VAL A 227 -16.07 19.93 -4.24
C VAL A 227 -16.83 21.20 -4.61
N GLU A 228 -16.79 21.54 -5.90
CA GLU A 228 -17.47 22.65 -6.54
C GLU A 228 -17.78 22.23 -7.99
N ASP A 229 -18.59 23.02 -8.69
CA ASP A 229 -18.88 22.79 -10.11
C ASP A 229 -17.61 22.98 -10.94
N VAL A 230 -17.36 22.06 -11.88
CA VAL A 230 -16.14 22.07 -12.71
C VAL A 230 -16.50 21.95 -14.17
N GLU A 231 -16.10 22.96 -14.95
CA GLU A 231 -16.12 22.91 -16.41
C GLU A 231 -14.80 22.32 -16.91
N TYR A 232 -14.89 21.32 -17.79
CA TYR A 232 -13.74 20.69 -18.43
C TYR A 232 -14.00 20.61 -19.93
N GLU A 233 -13.23 21.38 -20.70
CA GLU A 233 -13.29 21.33 -22.16
C GLU A 233 -12.60 20.07 -22.66
N VAL A 234 -13.34 19.26 -23.41
CA VAL A 234 -12.79 18.06 -24.06
C VAL A 234 -12.17 18.49 -25.38
N THR A 235 -10.85 18.61 -25.41
CA THR A 235 -10.06 18.78 -26.64
C THR A 235 -9.80 17.45 -27.33
#